data_AF-A0A961T5Q1-F1
#
_entry.id   AF-A0A961T5Q1-F1
#
_cell.length_a   1.000
_cell.length_b   1.000
_cell.length_c   1.000
_cell.angle_alpha   90.00
_cell.angle_beta   90.00
_cell.angle_gamma   90.00
#
_symmetry.space_group_name_H-M   'P 1'
#
loop_
_entity.id
_entity.type
_entity.pdbx_description
1 polymer ?
#
loop_
_entity_poly.entity_id
_entity_poly.type
_entity_poly.pdbx_seq_one_letter_code
_entity_poly.pdbx_strand_id
1 'polypeptide(L)'
;REQEKLPSRRKGYTQKAKIGGNTIFLRTGEYDDGRLGEIFIDMNKEGATLRALLNNFAIAISLGLQYGVPLEEYVHAFTFTKFEPAGMVQGDDAIKSATSILDYIFRELAISYLGRHDLAHVDQSDFSSTPLGKGIESGKSTAFSKGLTRGHQLKVVSGTHGETRGESRPAAPAGSAPARSAPTARSGASVTALKPAVVAELQEEATAFKREYEERARELAEEIALDEEREGTADMFTDEAGKQAAEAKAIEAERRQKAVMQGYTGDMCSECSNFTMVRNGTCLKCDTCGSTSGCS
;
A
#
# COMPACT_ATOMS: atom_id res chain seq x y z
N ARG A 1 -31.92 8.19 -3.56
CA ARG A 1 -31.45 7.73 -4.89
C ARG A 1 -31.84 6.27 -5.03
N GLU A 2 -32.11 5.78 -6.25
CA GLU A 2 -32.28 4.35 -6.50
C GLU A 2 -30.91 3.66 -6.47
N GLN A 3 -30.88 2.37 -6.09
CA GLN A 3 -29.65 1.59 -5.95
C GLN A 3 -29.00 1.35 -7.32
N GLU A 4 -27.73 1.73 -7.47
CA GLU A 4 -26.95 1.45 -8.68
C GLU A 4 -26.41 0.01 -8.61
N LYS A 5 -26.98 -0.88 -9.45
CA LYS A 5 -26.60 -2.30 -9.46
C LYS A 5 -25.18 -2.49 -9.97
N LEU A 6 -24.42 -3.30 -9.24
CA LEU A 6 -23.06 -3.69 -9.61
C LEU A 6 -23.06 -4.72 -10.74
N PRO A 7 -22.01 -4.74 -11.59
CA PRO A 7 -21.87 -5.74 -12.63
C PRO A 7 -21.65 -7.14 -12.02
N SER A 8 -22.06 -8.18 -12.77
CA SER A 8 -21.89 -9.58 -12.34
C SER A 8 -20.41 -9.98 -12.23
N ARG A 9 -19.55 -9.44 -13.10
CA ARG A 9 -18.10 -9.58 -13.01
C ARG A 9 -17.48 -8.24 -12.60
N ARG A 10 -16.98 -8.17 -11.38
CA ARG A 10 -16.47 -6.93 -10.76
C ARG A 10 -14.95 -6.87 -10.87
N LYS A 11 -14.41 -5.66 -11.08
CA LYS A 11 -12.98 -5.38 -10.89
C LYS A 11 -12.74 -4.96 -9.44
N GLY A 12 -11.50 -5.05 -8.99
CA GLY A 12 -11.10 -4.65 -7.65
C GLY A 12 -9.73 -5.21 -7.31
N TYR A 13 -9.23 -4.84 -6.14
CA TYR A 13 -7.96 -5.34 -5.61
C TYR A 13 -8.18 -6.01 -4.25
N THR A 14 -7.23 -6.87 -3.90
CA THR A 14 -7.14 -7.50 -2.59
C THR A 14 -5.86 -7.03 -1.93
N GLN A 15 -5.98 -6.41 -0.77
CA GLN A 15 -4.85 -5.96 0.04
C GLN A 15 -4.79 -6.79 1.32
N LYS A 16 -3.65 -7.47 1.51
CA LYS A 16 -3.29 -8.13 2.77
C LYS A 16 -2.50 -7.16 3.63
N ALA A 17 -2.92 -6.96 4.87
CA ALA A 17 -2.19 -6.13 5.82
C ALA A 17 -2.13 -6.79 7.20
N LYS A 18 -1.05 -6.57 7.94
CA LYS A 18 -0.91 -7.00 9.34
C LYS A 18 -0.91 -5.75 10.22
N ILE A 19 -1.93 -5.56 11.06
CA ILE A 19 -2.08 -4.41 11.96
C ILE A 19 -1.97 -4.89 13.40
N GLY A 20 -0.95 -4.44 14.13
CA GLY A 20 -0.80 -4.82 15.55
C GLY A 20 -0.68 -6.34 15.77
N GLY A 21 -0.19 -7.08 14.76
CA GLY A 21 -0.10 -8.54 14.78
C GLY A 21 -1.28 -9.28 14.13
N ASN A 22 -2.36 -8.58 13.78
CA ASN A 22 -3.58 -9.19 13.25
C ASN A 22 -3.65 -9.02 11.73
N THR A 23 -3.85 -10.14 11.03
CA THR A 23 -3.99 -10.19 9.57
C THR A 23 -5.38 -9.77 9.13
N ILE A 24 -5.44 -8.81 8.22
CA ILE A 24 -6.66 -8.26 7.62
C ILE A 24 -6.53 -8.38 6.11
N PHE A 25 -7.65 -8.76 5.49
CA PHE A 25 -7.81 -8.82 4.06
C PHE A 25 -8.89 -7.82 3.68
N LEU A 26 -8.48 -6.76 2.99
CA LEU A 26 -9.38 -5.78 2.39
C LEU A 26 -9.57 -6.17 0.93
N ARG A 27 -10.82 -6.34 0.50
CA ARG A 27 -11.14 -6.46 -0.93
C ARG A 27 -12.09 -5.38 -1.35
N THR A 28 -11.88 -4.86 -2.55
CA THR A 28 -12.76 -3.87 -3.14
C THR A 28 -13.55 -4.46 -4.30
N GLY A 29 -14.75 -3.94 -4.52
CA GLY A 29 -15.53 -4.14 -5.73
C GLY A 29 -15.80 -2.80 -6.38
N GLU A 30 -15.39 -2.67 -7.63
CA GLU A 30 -15.52 -1.46 -8.44
C GLU A 30 -16.64 -1.57 -9.46
N TYR A 31 -17.23 -0.42 -9.77
CA TYR A 31 -18.05 -0.23 -10.96
C TYR A 31 -17.19 -0.24 -12.23
N ASP A 32 -17.83 -0.39 -13.38
CA ASP A 32 -17.13 -0.34 -14.68
C ASP A 32 -16.43 1.02 -14.93
N ASP A 33 -16.90 2.08 -14.26
CA ASP A 33 -16.33 3.43 -14.28
C ASP A 33 -15.07 3.59 -13.42
N GLY A 34 -14.69 2.58 -12.62
CA GLY A 34 -13.59 2.66 -11.65
C GLY A 34 -13.97 3.30 -10.31
N ARG A 35 -15.24 3.67 -10.11
CA ARG A 35 -15.77 4.08 -8.80
C ARG A 35 -15.83 2.88 -7.86
N LEU A 36 -15.52 3.10 -6.58
CA LEU A 36 -15.70 2.08 -5.54
C LEU A 36 -17.20 1.86 -5.28
N GLY A 37 -17.65 0.61 -5.31
CA GLY A 37 -19.04 0.25 -5.04
C GLY A 37 -19.25 -0.60 -3.80
N GLU A 38 -18.27 -1.42 -3.42
CA GLU A 38 -18.37 -2.27 -2.25
C GLU A 38 -16.99 -2.57 -1.65
N ILE A 39 -16.99 -2.90 -0.37
CA ILE A 39 -15.81 -3.32 0.37
C ILE A 39 -16.11 -4.59 1.14
N PHE A 40 -15.13 -5.48 1.24
CA PHE A 40 -15.16 -6.68 2.05
C PHE A 40 -13.99 -6.65 3.02
N ILE A 41 -14.28 -7.00 4.26
CA ILE A 41 -13.29 -7.01 5.34
C ILE A 41 -13.33 -8.38 5.99
N ASP A 42 -12.19 -9.06 5.97
CA ASP A 42 -12.04 -10.38 6.55
C ASP A 42 -10.78 -10.49 7.40
N MET A 43 -10.87 -11.32 8.44
CA MET A 43 -9.84 -11.50 9.44
C MET A 43 -9.78 -12.96 9.90
N ASN A 44 -8.56 -13.45 10.13
CA ASN A 44 -8.34 -14.86 10.48
C ASN A 44 -8.14 -15.13 11.97
N LYS A 45 -7.59 -14.18 12.73
CA LYS A 45 -7.07 -14.43 14.09
C LYS A 45 -7.80 -13.71 15.22
N GLU A 46 -9.04 -13.27 14.99
CA GLU A 46 -9.83 -12.55 16.00
C GLU A 46 -11.13 -13.23 16.38
N GLY A 47 -11.66 -12.86 17.55
CA GLY A 47 -12.90 -13.41 18.08
C GLY A 47 -14.08 -13.26 17.12
N ALA A 48 -14.97 -14.27 17.12
CA ALA A 48 -16.13 -14.34 16.23
C ALA A 48 -17.01 -13.07 16.25
N THR A 49 -17.08 -12.39 17.41
CA THR A 49 -17.87 -11.18 17.59
C THR A 49 -17.36 -10.00 16.77
N LEU A 50 -16.04 -9.78 16.75
CA LEU A 50 -15.44 -8.67 16.02
C LEU A 50 -15.47 -8.92 14.52
N ARG A 51 -15.20 -10.16 14.09
CA ARG A 51 -15.37 -10.57 12.68
C ARG A 51 -16.81 -10.35 12.19
N ALA A 52 -17.81 -10.77 12.97
CA ALA A 52 -19.21 -10.58 12.60
C ALA A 52 -19.59 -9.09 12.53
N LEU A 53 -19.06 -8.26 13.43
CA LEU A 53 -19.30 -6.82 13.43
C LEU A 53 -18.68 -6.15 12.19
N LEU A 54 -17.43 -6.47 11.86
CA LEU A 54 -16.75 -5.92 10.69
C LEU A 54 -17.41 -6.36 9.38
N ASN A 55 -17.88 -7.60 9.31
CA ASN A 55 -18.70 -8.06 8.18
C ASN A 55 -19.98 -7.22 8.03
N ASN A 56 -20.77 -7.07 9.10
CA ASN A 56 -21.98 -6.25 9.06
C ASN A 56 -21.69 -4.78 8.72
N PHE A 57 -20.56 -4.26 9.19
CA PHE A 57 -20.10 -2.93 8.85
C PHE A 57 -19.76 -2.80 7.36
N ALA A 58 -19.01 -3.75 6.80
CA ALA A 58 -18.66 -3.79 5.38
C ALA A 58 -19.91 -3.83 4.49
N ILE A 59 -20.92 -4.61 4.88
CA ILE A 59 -22.22 -4.64 4.19
C ILE A 59 -22.91 -3.27 4.25
N ALA A 60 -22.93 -2.61 5.41
CA ALA A 60 -23.58 -1.32 5.58
C ALA A 60 -22.92 -0.22 4.72
N ILE A 61 -21.59 -0.19 4.66
CA ILE A 61 -20.84 0.75 3.83
C ILE A 61 -21.04 0.46 2.35
N SER A 62 -20.99 -0.81 1.94
CA SER A 62 -21.21 -1.22 0.56
C SER A 62 -22.60 -0.81 0.08
N LEU A 63 -23.62 -0.99 0.92
CA LEU A 63 -24.97 -0.51 0.61
C LEU A 63 -24.97 1.02 0.46
N GLY A 64 -24.35 1.75 1.39
CA GLY A 64 -24.25 3.20 1.32
C GLY A 64 -23.61 3.73 0.04
N LEU A 65 -22.50 3.12 -0.39
CA LEU A 65 -21.83 3.45 -1.66
C LEU A 65 -22.75 3.22 -2.87
N GLN A 66 -23.51 2.11 -2.89
CA GLN A 66 -24.46 1.79 -3.96
C GLN A 66 -25.67 2.75 -4.03
N TYR A 67 -26.05 3.35 -2.91
CA TYR A 67 -27.07 4.41 -2.86
C TYR A 67 -26.51 5.81 -3.20
N GLY A 68 -25.21 5.88 -3.54
CA GLY A 68 -24.55 7.08 -4.02
C GLY A 68 -24.03 7.99 -2.91
N VAL A 69 -23.73 7.45 -1.72
CA VAL A 69 -22.98 8.18 -0.69
C VAL A 69 -21.52 8.28 -1.15
N PRO A 70 -20.94 9.49 -1.21
CA PRO A 70 -19.55 9.68 -1.64
C PRO A 70 -18.58 9.05 -0.63
N LEU A 71 -17.51 8.43 -1.13
CA LEU A 71 -16.47 7.80 -0.31
C LEU A 71 -15.80 8.83 0.63
N GLU A 72 -15.70 10.08 0.19
CA GLU A 72 -15.09 11.18 0.92
C GLU A 72 -15.70 11.40 2.30
N GLU A 73 -17.03 11.26 2.40
CA GLU A 73 -17.77 11.42 3.65
C GLU A 73 -17.49 10.27 4.62
N TYR A 74 -17.37 9.04 4.12
CA TYR A 74 -16.98 7.90 4.94
C TYR A 74 -15.54 8.02 5.45
N VAL A 75 -14.62 8.46 4.58
CA VAL A 75 -13.23 8.72 4.98
C VAL A 75 -13.20 9.75 6.11
N HIS A 76 -13.92 10.86 5.96
CA HIS A 76 -13.95 11.89 6.99
C HIS A 76 -14.60 11.39 8.31
N ALA A 77 -15.63 10.55 8.22
CA ALA A 77 -16.32 10.03 9.41
C ALA A 77 -15.52 8.98 10.20
N PHE A 78 -14.74 8.13 9.51
CA PHE A 78 -14.11 6.96 10.13
C PHE A 78 -12.59 7.08 10.31
N THR A 79 -11.95 8.07 9.71
CA THR A 79 -10.53 8.39 10.00
C THR A 79 -10.34 8.81 11.45
N PHE A 80 -9.19 8.49 12.01
CA PHE A 80 -8.79 8.76 13.40
C PHE A 80 -9.68 8.14 14.47
N THR A 81 -10.56 7.21 14.10
CA THR A 81 -11.28 6.38 15.06
C THR A 81 -10.29 5.45 15.77
N LYS A 82 -10.50 5.28 17.08
CA LYS A 82 -9.62 4.49 17.95
C LYS A 82 -10.38 3.25 18.42
N PHE A 83 -9.86 2.09 18.08
CA PHE A 83 -10.39 0.80 18.47
C PHE A 83 -9.28 -0.24 18.41
N GLU A 84 -9.30 -1.23 19.30
CA GLU A 84 -8.34 -2.33 19.29
C GLU A 84 -8.78 -3.36 18.24
N PRO A 85 -7.91 -3.78 17.31
CA PRO A 85 -6.45 -3.66 17.30
C PRO A 85 -5.94 -2.37 16.68
N ALA A 86 -4.90 -1.85 17.30
CA ALA A 86 -4.13 -0.71 16.83
C ALA A 86 -2.63 -1.07 16.85
N GLY A 87 -1.85 -0.48 15.96
CA GLY A 87 -0.41 -0.71 15.96
C GLY A 87 0.26 -0.44 14.62
N MET A 88 1.46 -1.02 14.49
CA MET A 88 2.23 -0.99 13.26
C MET A 88 1.51 -1.80 12.18
N VAL A 89 1.48 -1.25 10.98
CA VAL A 89 0.94 -1.87 9.77
C VAL A 89 2.10 -2.44 8.97
N GLN A 90 1.96 -3.68 8.50
CA GLN A 90 2.91 -4.33 7.60
C GLN A 90 2.17 -4.84 6.37
N GLY A 91 2.82 -4.80 5.21
CA GLY A 91 2.24 -5.23 3.93
C GLY A 91 1.59 -4.10 3.13
N ASP A 92 1.56 -2.89 3.67
CA ASP A 92 1.21 -1.67 2.95
C ASP A 92 2.41 -0.71 2.93
N ASP A 93 2.59 -0.03 1.81
CA ASP A 93 3.70 0.88 1.54
C ASP A 93 3.40 2.31 2.02
N ALA A 94 2.12 2.72 2.01
CA ALA A 94 1.73 4.09 2.30
C ALA A 94 1.47 4.33 3.80
N ILE A 95 0.80 3.40 4.49
CA ILE A 95 0.43 3.53 5.89
C ILE A 95 1.28 2.59 6.75
N LYS A 96 2.16 3.16 7.57
CA LYS A 96 3.02 2.38 8.49
C LYS A 96 2.41 2.13 9.87
N SER A 97 1.46 2.95 10.32
CA SER A 97 0.79 2.77 11.61
C SER A 97 -0.65 3.27 11.55
N ALA A 98 -1.54 2.56 12.23
CA ALA A 98 -2.97 2.86 12.29
C ALA A 98 -3.50 2.80 13.72
N THR A 99 -4.47 3.66 14.03
CA THR A 99 -5.11 3.72 15.35
C THR A 99 -6.31 2.77 15.49
N SER A 100 -6.77 2.20 14.38
CA SER A 100 -7.76 1.12 14.32
C SER A 100 -7.74 0.47 12.92
N ILE A 101 -8.42 -0.68 12.79
CA ILE A 101 -8.65 -1.35 11.49
C ILE A 101 -9.44 -0.44 10.54
N LEU A 102 -10.47 0.22 11.05
CA LEU A 102 -11.30 1.10 10.22
C LEU A 102 -10.51 2.33 9.77
N ASP A 103 -9.71 2.92 10.66
CA ASP A 103 -8.80 4.02 10.31
C ASP A 103 -7.86 3.62 9.17
N TYR A 104 -7.24 2.44 9.26
CA TYR A 104 -6.39 1.91 8.19
C TYR A 104 -7.15 1.77 6.87
N ILE A 105 -8.31 1.07 6.88
CA ILE A 105 -9.07 0.79 5.66
C ILE A 105 -9.50 2.09 4.98
N PHE A 106 -10.08 3.04 5.70
CA PHE A 106 -10.55 4.28 5.08
C PHE A 106 -9.41 5.20 4.64
N ARG A 107 -8.25 5.17 5.33
CA ARG A 107 -7.06 5.88 4.83
C ARG A 107 -6.53 5.25 3.55
N GLU A 108 -6.50 3.92 3.48
CA GLU A 108 -6.05 3.20 2.28
C GLU A 108 -6.99 3.44 1.10
N LEU A 109 -8.30 3.37 1.31
CA LEU A 109 -9.29 3.72 0.29
C LEU A 109 -9.18 5.19 -0.15
N ALA A 110 -8.85 6.10 0.77
CA ALA A 110 -8.64 7.51 0.43
C ALA A 110 -7.38 7.71 -0.44
N ILE A 111 -6.31 6.98 -0.16
CA ILE A 111 -5.07 7.04 -0.93
C ILE A 111 -5.32 6.44 -2.33
N SER A 112 -5.90 5.25 -2.38
CA SER A 112 -6.07 4.48 -3.62
C SER A 112 -7.13 5.05 -4.57
N TYR A 113 -8.27 5.55 -4.07
CA TYR A 113 -9.34 6.09 -4.92
C TYR A 113 -9.37 7.61 -5.01
N LEU A 114 -9.00 8.33 -3.95
CA LEU A 114 -9.10 9.79 -3.91
C LEU A 114 -7.76 10.49 -4.14
N GLY A 115 -6.65 9.76 -4.15
CA GLY A 115 -5.30 10.34 -4.25
C GLY A 115 -4.95 11.23 -3.05
N ARG A 116 -5.60 11.02 -1.90
CA ARG A 116 -5.37 11.81 -0.68
C ARG A 116 -4.14 11.30 0.07
N HIS A 117 -2.96 11.74 -0.39
CA HIS A 117 -1.67 11.40 0.21
C HIS A 117 -1.41 12.14 1.54
N ASP A 118 -2.21 13.16 1.90
CA ASP A 118 -2.15 13.85 3.19
C ASP A 118 -2.41 12.93 4.39
N LEU A 119 -3.16 11.85 4.15
CA LEU A 119 -3.42 10.80 5.13
C LEU A 119 -2.34 9.72 5.14
N ALA A 120 -1.37 9.72 4.22
CA ALA A 120 -0.27 8.76 4.24
C ALA A 120 0.78 9.19 5.28
N HIS A 121 1.39 8.22 5.96
CA HIS A 121 2.54 8.52 6.83
C HIS A 121 3.84 8.67 6.03
N VAL A 122 3.84 8.17 4.79
CA VAL A 122 4.96 8.23 3.86
C VAL A 122 4.42 8.78 2.55
N ASP A 123 4.95 9.93 2.12
CA ASP A 123 4.60 10.49 0.83
C ASP A 123 5.20 9.59 -0.27
N GLN A 124 4.38 9.09 -1.19
CA GLN A 124 4.86 8.27 -2.32
C GLN A 124 5.91 9.00 -3.18
N SER A 125 5.97 10.33 -3.12
CA SER A 125 7.01 11.14 -3.75
C SER A 125 8.42 10.91 -3.20
N ASP A 126 8.56 10.33 -2.01
CA ASP A 126 9.85 10.04 -1.40
C ASP A 126 10.48 8.74 -1.93
N PHE A 127 9.71 7.90 -2.66
CA PHE A 127 10.27 6.70 -3.32
C PHE A 127 10.95 7.01 -4.67
N SER A 128 10.58 8.11 -5.34
CA SER A 128 11.22 8.53 -6.60
C SER A 128 12.47 9.41 -6.37
N SER A 129 12.67 9.87 -5.14
CA SER A 129 13.87 10.60 -4.73
C SER A 129 14.83 9.62 -4.05
N THR A 130 15.98 9.38 -4.66
CA THR A 130 17.15 8.68 -4.11
C THR A 130 17.35 9.04 -2.62
N PRO A 131 17.93 8.18 -1.74
CA PRO A 131 18.14 8.45 -0.30
C PRO A 131 19.19 9.55 0.00
N LEU A 132 19.27 10.56 -0.86
CA LEU A 132 19.94 11.80 -0.64
C LEU A 132 18.87 12.76 -0.10
N GLY A 133 18.81 12.85 1.22
CA GLY A 133 17.73 13.55 1.95
C GLY A 133 17.38 14.90 1.35
N LYS A 134 16.09 15.23 1.35
CA LYS A 134 15.54 16.55 1.03
C LYS A 134 16.39 17.60 1.75
N GLY A 135 17.25 18.28 0.99
CA GLY A 135 18.03 19.39 1.47
C GLY A 135 17.05 20.41 2.03
N ILE A 136 17.25 20.77 3.30
CA ILE A 136 16.55 21.88 3.93
C ILE A 136 16.51 23.08 2.97
N GLU A 137 15.34 23.41 2.41
CA GLU A 137 15.07 24.74 1.89
C GLU A 137 14.95 25.70 3.09
N SER A 138 16.07 25.87 3.79
CA SER A 138 16.22 26.94 4.76
C SER A 138 16.35 28.22 3.97
N GLY A 139 15.31 29.04 4.09
CA GLY A 139 15.11 30.25 3.31
C GLY A 139 16.34 31.15 3.25
N LYS A 140 16.52 31.78 2.09
CA LYS A 140 17.34 32.98 1.87
C LYS A 140 18.57 33.02 2.78
N SER A 141 19.56 32.17 2.49
CA SER A 141 20.91 32.50 2.92
C SER A 141 21.28 33.81 2.23
N THR A 142 21.23 34.92 2.98
CA THR A 142 21.80 36.17 2.52
C THR A 142 23.29 35.90 2.31
N ALA A 143 23.69 35.75 1.06
CA ALA A 143 25.08 35.68 0.66
C ALA A 143 25.73 37.05 0.92
N PHE A 144 26.05 37.33 2.19
CA PHE A 144 26.97 38.40 2.54
C PHE A 144 28.38 37.82 2.44
N SER A 145 28.94 37.81 1.23
CA SER A 145 30.39 37.79 1.10
C SER A 145 30.91 39.16 1.58
N LYS A 146 31.59 39.16 2.73
CA LYS A 146 32.24 40.34 3.28
C LYS A 146 33.52 40.60 2.49
N GLY A 147 33.38 41.19 1.32
CA GLY A 147 34.50 41.70 0.55
C GLY A 147 34.62 41.11 -0.86
N LEU A 148 33.85 41.66 -1.79
CA LEU A 148 34.35 42.09 -3.10
C LEU A 148 33.22 42.87 -3.82
N THR A 149 33.20 44.20 -3.66
CA THR A 149 32.69 45.24 -4.59
C THR A 149 32.36 46.51 -3.81
N ARG A 150 33.25 47.51 -3.91
CA ARG A 150 32.95 48.87 -3.44
C ARG A 150 32.22 49.59 -4.57
N GLY A 151 30.92 49.83 -4.41
CA GLY A 151 30.24 50.93 -5.10
C GLY A 151 29.40 50.63 -6.34
N HIS A 152 29.05 49.39 -6.67
CA HIS A 152 28.04 49.12 -7.72
C HIS A 152 26.96 48.13 -7.24
N GLN A 153 25.71 48.59 -7.31
CA GLN A 153 24.51 47.79 -7.07
C GLN A 153 24.20 46.96 -8.32
N LEU A 154 24.34 45.63 -8.22
CA LEU A 154 23.92 44.73 -9.29
C LEU A 154 22.39 44.67 -9.30
N LYS A 155 21.78 45.25 -10.33
CA LYS A 155 20.35 45.13 -10.60
C LYS A 155 20.10 43.82 -11.34
N VAL A 156 19.45 42.87 -10.67
CA VAL A 156 19.01 41.62 -11.29
C VAL A 156 17.97 41.97 -12.36
N VAL A 157 18.34 41.81 -13.63
CA VAL A 157 17.40 41.90 -14.76
C VAL A 157 16.80 40.52 -14.95
N SER A 158 15.61 40.31 -14.39
CA SER A 158 14.76 39.18 -14.77
C SER A 158 14.37 39.38 -16.24
N GLY A 159 14.91 38.52 -17.11
CA GLY A 159 14.49 38.45 -18.51
C GLY A 159 13.02 38.05 -18.58
N THR A 160 12.17 39.03 -18.84
CA THR A 160 10.77 38.83 -19.20
C THR A 160 10.73 38.21 -20.60
N HIS A 161 10.28 36.95 -20.70
CA HIS A 161 9.87 36.36 -21.96
C HIS A 161 8.80 37.24 -22.61
N GLY A 162 9.05 37.62 -23.85
CA GLY A 162 8.29 38.62 -24.59
C GLY A 162 6.86 38.22 -24.90
N GLU A 163 5.99 39.22 -24.78
CA GLU A 163 4.65 39.27 -25.35
C GLU A 163 4.70 39.22 -26.89
N THR A 164 3.76 38.49 -27.50
CA THR A 164 3.24 38.85 -28.82
C THR A 164 1.82 39.36 -28.68
N ARG A 165 1.69 40.67 -28.89
CA ARG A 165 0.47 41.46 -28.95
C ARG A 165 -0.11 41.38 -30.37
N GLY A 166 -1.42 41.11 -30.48
CA GLY A 166 -2.19 41.24 -31.72
C GLY A 166 -3.56 41.84 -31.42
N GLU A 167 -3.78 43.06 -31.89
CA GLU A 167 -4.86 43.97 -31.47
C GLU A 167 -5.95 44.10 -32.57
N SER A 168 -7.23 43.91 -32.16
CA SER A 168 -8.48 44.62 -32.50
C SER A 168 -9.02 44.87 -33.95
N ARG A 169 -10.27 44.37 -34.18
CA ARG A 169 -11.58 45.02 -34.62
C ARG A 169 -11.74 45.69 -36.02
N PRO A 170 -12.98 46.02 -36.51
CA PRO A 170 -14.38 45.62 -36.16
C PRO A 170 -15.38 45.38 -37.35
N ALA A 171 -16.64 45.04 -36.98
CA ALA A 171 -17.95 45.53 -37.53
C ALA A 171 -18.86 44.61 -38.40
N ALA A 172 -20.15 44.66 -38.06
CA ALA A 172 -21.36 43.90 -38.46
C ALA A 172 -22.01 44.42 -39.79
N PRO A 173 -23.27 44.12 -40.23
CA PRO A 173 -24.40 43.41 -39.57
C PRO A 173 -25.37 42.54 -40.43
N ALA A 174 -26.38 41.97 -39.74
CA ALA A 174 -27.82 41.91 -40.09
C ALA A 174 -28.50 40.60 -40.59
N GLY A 175 -29.61 40.29 -39.90
CA GLY A 175 -30.81 39.54 -40.35
C GLY A 175 -30.84 38.06 -39.95
N SER A 176 -31.93 37.42 -39.52
CA SER A 176 -33.30 37.79 -39.13
C SER A 176 -33.97 36.50 -38.61
N ALA A 177 -34.66 36.54 -37.46
CA ALA A 177 -35.66 35.53 -37.05
C ALA A 177 -37.01 35.82 -37.77
N PRO A 178 -38.11 35.01 -37.74
CA PRO A 178 -38.63 34.11 -36.67
C PRO A 178 -39.12 32.73 -37.25
N ALA A 179 -39.86 31.80 -36.63
CA ALA A 179 -40.86 31.81 -35.56
C ALA A 179 -41.14 30.37 -35.00
N ARG A 180 -41.90 30.38 -33.90
CA ARG A 180 -42.42 29.33 -33.02
C ARG A 180 -43.35 28.29 -33.66
N SER A 181 -43.49 27.13 -33.01
CA SER A 181 -44.80 26.59 -32.60
C SER A 181 -44.69 25.43 -31.59
N ALA A 182 -45.33 25.60 -30.44
CA ALA A 182 -45.74 24.53 -29.51
C ALA A 182 -47.04 23.88 -29.99
N PRO A 183 -47.45 22.73 -29.42
CA PRO A 183 -48.56 22.81 -28.47
C PRO A 183 -48.44 21.91 -27.23
N THR A 184 -49.31 22.22 -26.27
CA THR A 184 -49.52 21.70 -24.92
C THR A 184 -50.55 20.55 -24.82
N ALA A 185 -50.54 19.91 -23.63
CA ALA A 185 -51.59 19.12 -22.95
C ALA A 185 -51.57 17.60 -23.19
N ARG A 186 -51.80 16.71 -22.20
CA ARG A 186 -52.71 16.80 -21.05
C ARG A 186 -52.38 15.77 -19.95
N SER A 187 -52.79 16.08 -18.73
CA SER A 187 -52.72 15.30 -17.49
C SER A 187 -53.41 13.92 -17.53
N GLY A 188 -52.91 13.01 -16.68
CA GLY A 188 -53.71 11.94 -16.07
C GLY A 188 -52.96 10.63 -15.89
N ALA A 189 -52.28 10.43 -14.76
CA ALA A 189 -51.96 9.09 -14.28
C ALA A 189 -52.11 9.05 -12.75
N SER A 190 -53.10 8.27 -12.33
CA SER A 190 -53.42 7.88 -10.97
C SER A 190 -52.21 7.32 -10.21
N VAL A 191 -52.01 7.78 -8.98
CA VAL A 191 -51.12 7.15 -8.00
C VAL A 191 -51.73 5.81 -7.60
N THR A 192 -51.36 4.74 -8.30
CA THR A 192 -51.60 3.37 -7.84
C THR A 192 -50.64 3.05 -6.71
N ALA A 193 -51.21 2.62 -5.59
CA ALA A 193 -50.53 2.14 -4.40
C ALA A 193 -49.32 1.24 -4.75
N LEU A 194 -48.17 1.51 -4.11
CA LEU A 194 -47.02 0.62 -4.12
C LEU A 194 -47.46 -0.77 -3.63
N LYS A 195 -47.42 -1.74 -4.55
CA LYS A 195 -47.59 -3.15 -4.25
C LYS A 195 -46.48 -3.61 -3.30
N PRO A 196 -46.71 -4.63 -2.45
CA PRO A 196 -45.68 -5.23 -1.60
C PRO A 196 -44.57 -5.97 -2.37
N ALA A 197 -44.61 -5.98 -3.72
CA ALA A 197 -43.60 -6.59 -4.57
C ALA A 197 -42.20 -5.97 -4.39
N VAL A 198 -42.10 -4.65 -4.20
CA VAL A 198 -40.81 -3.98 -3.94
C VAL A 198 -40.17 -4.45 -2.63
N VAL A 199 -40.95 -4.81 -1.61
CA VAL A 199 -40.40 -5.33 -0.34
C VAL A 199 -39.86 -6.75 -0.53
N ALA A 200 -40.55 -7.56 -1.32
CA ALA A 200 -40.10 -8.91 -1.67
C ALA A 200 -38.84 -8.88 -2.55
N GLU A 201 -38.77 -8.02 -3.57
CA GLU A 201 -37.60 -7.84 -4.42
C GLU A 201 -36.39 -7.33 -3.62
N LEU A 202 -36.59 -6.36 -2.72
CA LEU A 202 -35.52 -5.88 -1.83
C LEU A 202 -35.06 -6.95 -0.83
N GLN A 203 -35.96 -7.82 -0.35
CA GLN A 203 -35.58 -8.96 0.50
C GLN A 203 -34.82 -10.01 -0.29
N GLU A 204 -35.23 -10.34 -1.51
CA GLU A 204 -34.52 -11.27 -2.39
C GLU A 204 -33.12 -10.73 -2.74
N GLU A 205 -32.99 -9.46 -3.10
CA GLU A 205 -31.71 -8.79 -3.37
C GLU A 205 -30.79 -8.76 -2.14
N ALA A 206 -31.33 -8.44 -0.96
CA ALA A 206 -30.56 -8.48 0.29
C ALA A 206 -30.10 -9.91 0.63
N THR A 207 -30.90 -10.93 0.31
CA THR A 207 -30.50 -12.34 0.51
C THR A 207 -29.50 -12.84 -0.52
N ALA A 208 -29.59 -12.36 -1.78
CA ALA A 208 -28.63 -12.67 -2.82
C ALA A 208 -27.25 -12.07 -2.48
N PHE A 209 -27.23 -10.80 -2.05
CA PHE A 209 -26.00 -10.13 -1.62
C PHE A 209 -25.36 -10.81 -0.41
N LYS A 210 -26.16 -11.23 0.58
CA LYS A 210 -25.65 -12.01 1.73
C LYS A 210 -25.03 -13.34 1.30
N ARG A 211 -25.63 -14.05 0.34
CA ARG A 211 -25.07 -15.30 -0.19
C ARG A 211 -23.75 -15.06 -0.93
N GLU A 212 -23.70 -14.04 -1.79
CA GLU A 212 -22.46 -13.66 -2.48
C GLU A 212 -21.36 -13.29 -1.48
N TYR A 213 -21.71 -12.59 -0.40
CA TYR A 213 -20.77 -12.26 0.68
C TYR A 213 -20.26 -13.52 1.40
N GLU A 214 -21.16 -14.42 1.79
CA GLU A 214 -20.80 -15.68 2.47
C GLU A 214 -19.94 -16.60 1.59
N GLU A 215 -20.24 -16.67 0.29
CA GLU A 215 -19.49 -17.48 -0.67
C GLU A 215 -18.08 -16.89 -0.91
N ARG A 216 -17.98 -15.57 -1.14
CA ARG A 216 -16.68 -14.88 -1.25
C ARG A 216 -15.85 -14.94 0.02
N ALA A 217 -16.48 -14.93 1.18
CA ALA A 217 -15.80 -15.08 2.47
C ALA A 217 -15.22 -16.50 2.64
N ARG A 218 -15.89 -17.52 2.08
CA ARG A 218 -15.38 -18.90 2.05
C ARG A 218 -14.23 -19.07 1.06
N GLU A 219 -14.37 -18.56 -0.16
CA GLU A 219 -13.29 -18.55 -1.16
C GLU A 219 -12.05 -17.86 -0.59
N LEU A 220 -12.24 -16.75 0.14
CA LEU A 220 -11.15 -16.10 0.86
C LEU A 220 -10.54 -16.98 1.94
N ALA A 221 -11.36 -17.61 2.78
CA ALA A 221 -10.84 -18.44 3.85
C ALA A 221 -9.94 -19.55 3.28
N GLU A 222 -10.26 -20.07 2.10
CA GLU A 222 -9.43 -21.02 1.35
C GLU A 222 -8.16 -20.37 0.78
N GLU A 223 -8.27 -19.21 0.13
CA GLU A 223 -7.10 -18.44 -0.36
C GLU A 223 -6.12 -18.09 0.77
N ILE A 224 -6.64 -17.65 1.92
CA ILE A 224 -5.80 -17.32 3.08
C ILE A 224 -5.15 -18.58 3.65
N ALA A 225 -5.87 -19.70 3.71
CA ALA A 225 -5.28 -20.96 4.16
C ALA A 225 -4.09 -21.36 3.27
N LEU A 226 -4.22 -21.21 1.95
CA LEU A 226 -3.14 -21.46 0.99
C LEU A 226 -1.97 -20.46 1.15
N ASP A 227 -2.26 -19.19 1.41
CA ASP A 227 -1.22 -18.17 1.66
C ASP A 227 -0.53 -18.36 3.02
N GLU A 228 -1.23 -18.85 4.04
CA GLU A 228 -0.65 -19.24 5.33
C GLU A 228 0.22 -20.49 5.18
N GLU A 229 -0.18 -21.48 4.38
CA GLU A 229 0.67 -22.62 4.01
C GLU A 229 1.93 -22.15 3.27
N ARG A 230 1.81 -21.17 2.36
CA ARG A 230 2.95 -20.56 1.67
C ARG A 230 3.87 -19.79 2.61
N GLU A 231 3.34 -18.92 3.47
CA GLU A 231 4.14 -18.22 4.50
C GLU A 231 4.81 -19.22 5.45
N GLY A 232 4.09 -20.27 5.88
CA GLY A 232 4.66 -21.35 6.68
C GLY A 232 5.78 -22.10 5.97
N THR A 233 5.66 -22.36 4.66
CA THR A 233 6.75 -22.96 3.88
C THR A 233 7.92 -22.00 3.72
N ALA A 234 7.69 -20.69 3.54
CA ALA A 234 8.75 -19.68 3.46
C ALA A 234 9.55 -19.59 4.76
N ASP A 235 8.88 -19.65 5.92
CA ASP A 235 9.53 -19.73 7.23
C ASP A 235 10.33 -21.03 7.38
N MET A 236 9.81 -22.17 6.91
CA MET A 236 10.55 -23.45 6.88
C MET A 236 11.83 -23.39 6.04
N PHE A 237 11.85 -22.67 4.91
CA PHE A 237 13.07 -22.51 4.10
C PHE A 237 14.15 -21.68 4.83
N THR A 238 13.76 -20.74 5.70
CA THR A 238 14.73 -19.99 6.52
C THR A 238 15.28 -20.82 7.68
N ASP A 239 14.47 -21.69 8.27
CA ASP A 239 14.89 -22.63 9.31
C ASP A 239 15.81 -23.73 8.76
N GLU A 240 15.54 -24.25 7.56
CA GLU A 240 16.43 -25.20 6.88
C GLU A 240 17.76 -24.56 6.48
N ALA A 241 17.75 -23.33 5.96
CA ALA A 241 18.97 -22.58 5.70
C ALA A 241 19.76 -22.32 7.00
N GLY A 242 19.07 -22.05 8.12
CA GLY A 242 19.68 -21.91 9.44
C GLY A 242 20.32 -23.20 9.96
N LYS A 243 19.65 -24.35 9.78
CA LYS A 243 20.18 -25.68 10.13
C LYS A 243 21.40 -26.05 9.29
N GLN A 244 21.35 -25.83 7.98
CA GLN A 244 22.49 -26.07 7.08
C GLN A 244 23.69 -25.20 7.45
N ALA A 245 23.47 -23.93 7.83
CA ALA A 245 24.54 -23.05 8.31
C ALA A 245 25.12 -23.50 9.67
N ALA A 246 24.30 -24.05 10.56
CA ALA A 246 24.75 -24.61 11.83
C ALA A 246 25.53 -25.92 11.65
N GLU A 247 25.09 -26.81 10.76
CA GLU A 247 25.77 -28.05 10.40
C GLU A 247 27.11 -27.79 9.70
N ALA A 248 27.16 -26.81 8.79
CA ALA A 248 28.41 -26.39 8.14
C ALA A 248 29.44 -25.88 9.17
N LYS A 249 29.00 -25.08 10.15
CA LYS A 249 29.85 -24.61 11.26
C LYS A 249 30.31 -25.75 12.17
N ALA A 250 29.46 -26.76 12.41
CA ALA A 250 29.83 -27.93 13.21
C ALA A 250 30.91 -28.77 12.50
N ILE A 251 30.77 -29.00 11.19
CA ILE A 251 31.76 -29.71 10.38
C ILE A 251 33.09 -28.93 10.34
N GLU A 252 33.04 -27.62 10.22
CA GLU A 252 34.23 -26.76 10.26
C GLU A 252 34.92 -26.81 11.63
N ALA A 253 34.15 -26.75 12.73
CA ALA A 253 34.67 -26.87 14.08
C ALA A 253 35.31 -28.24 14.34
N GLU A 254 34.72 -29.33 13.85
CA GLU A 254 35.28 -30.68 13.96
C GLU A 254 36.60 -30.80 13.19
N ARG A 255 36.66 -30.28 11.95
CA ARG A 255 37.89 -30.25 11.15
C ARG A 255 39.00 -29.45 11.85
N ARG A 256 38.65 -28.32 12.45
CA ARG A 256 39.57 -27.52 13.26
C ARG A 256 40.10 -28.30 14.47
N GLN A 257 39.22 -28.96 15.22
CA GLN A 257 39.60 -29.77 16.38
C GLN A 257 40.50 -30.94 16.00
N LYS A 258 40.22 -31.61 14.88
CA LYS A 258 41.07 -32.68 14.35
C LYS A 258 42.47 -32.19 13.99
N ALA A 259 42.58 -31.00 13.38
CA ALA A 259 43.87 -30.40 13.07
C ALA A 259 44.66 -30.03 14.33
N VAL A 260 44.00 -29.47 15.35
CA VAL A 260 44.63 -29.18 16.65
C VAL A 260 45.10 -30.46 17.33
N MET A 261 44.31 -31.53 17.30
CA MET A 261 44.69 -32.84 17.85
C MET A 261 45.92 -33.44 17.13
N GLN A 262 46.06 -33.16 15.83
CA GLN A 262 47.21 -33.57 15.03
C GLN A 262 48.44 -32.67 15.23
N GLY A 263 48.36 -31.63 16.08
CA GLY A 263 49.47 -30.73 16.42
C GLY A 263 49.58 -29.48 15.56
N TYR A 264 48.59 -29.20 14.69
CA TYR A 264 48.50 -27.96 13.93
C TYR A 264 47.88 -26.83 14.78
N THR A 265 48.03 -25.57 14.37
CA THR A 265 47.53 -24.42 15.16
C THR A 265 46.00 -24.29 15.16
N GLY A 266 45.32 -24.92 14.20
CA GLY A 266 43.87 -24.83 14.03
C GLY A 266 43.41 -23.55 13.36
N ASP A 267 44.31 -22.80 12.71
CA ASP A 267 43.96 -21.65 11.88
C ASP A 267 43.62 -22.11 10.46
N MET A 268 42.61 -21.50 9.85
CA MET A 268 42.24 -21.80 8.47
C MET A 268 43.16 -21.07 7.50
N CYS A 269 43.77 -21.80 6.57
CA CYS A 269 44.51 -21.19 5.47
C CYS A 269 43.55 -20.42 4.54
N SER A 270 43.84 -19.15 4.25
CA SER A 270 43.02 -18.31 3.36
C SER A 270 42.99 -18.77 1.91
N GLU A 271 44.04 -19.46 1.45
CA GLU A 271 44.18 -19.88 0.05
C GLU A 271 43.51 -21.23 -0.23
N CYS A 272 43.63 -22.19 0.68
CA CYS A 272 43.14 -23.55 0.47
C CYS A 272 42.06 -24.00 1.46
N SER A 273 41.65 -23.13 2.39
CA SER A 273 40.63 -23.39 3.44
C SER A 273 40.90 -24.60 4.33
N ASN A 274 42.14 -25.13 4.34
CA ASN A 274 42.53 -26.26 5.17
C ASN A 274 43.10 -25.78 6.52
N PHE A 275 42.95 -26.59 7.57
CA PHE A 275 43.35 -26.28 8.95
C PHE A 275 44.78 -26.75 9.33
N THR A 276 45.56 -27.14 8.34
CA THR A 276 46.92 -27.72 8.47
C THR A 276 48.01 -26.64 8.54
N MET A 277 47.77 -25.59 9.33
CA MET A 277 48.76 -24.53 9.53
C MET A 277 49.73 -24.87 10.67
N VAL A 278 51.03 -24.74 10.41
CA VAL A 278 52.13 -24.97 11.36
C VAL A 278 52.84 -23.65 11.66
N ARG A 279 53.24 -23.46 12.91
CA ARG A 279 53.97 -22.27 13.33
C ARG A 279 55.44 -22.35 12.90
N ASN A 280 55.88 -21.40 12.07
CA ASN A 280 57.26 -21.24 11.64
C ASN A 280 57.75 -19.84 12.06
N GLY A 281 58.31 -19.75 13.27
CA GLY A 281 58.70 -18.49 13.90
C GLY A 281 57.48 -17.63 14.30
N THR A 282 57.44 -16.40 13.80
CA THR A 282 56.32 -15.45 14.00
C THR A 282 55.15 -15.70 13.05
N CYS A 283 55.31 -16.58 12.07
CA CYS A 283 54.41 -16.76 10.93
C CYS A 283 53.77 -18.14 10.97
N LEU A 284 52.64 -18.33 10.29
CA LEU A 284 52.08 -19.66 10.05
C LEU A 284 52.38 -20.08 8.61
N LYS A 285 52.68 -21.35 8.38
CA LYS A 285 52.82 -21.94 7.05
C LYS A 285 51.80 -23.05 6.89
N CYS A 286 51.08 -23.08 5.77
CA CYS A 286 50.18 -24.18 5.45
C CYS A 286 50.99 -25.33 4.85
N ASP A 287 50.87 -26.53 5.41
CA ASP A 287 51.56 -27.72 4.88
C ASP A 287 50.88 -28.28 3.61
N THR A 288 49.61 -27.92 3.37
CA THR A 288 48.87 -28.39 2.19
C THR A 288 49.18 -27.60 0.92
N CYS A 289 49.22 -26.26 0.98
CA CYS A 289 49.46 -25.41 -0.19
C CYS A 289 50.76 -24.59 -0.13
N GLY A 290 51.48 -24.62 1.00
CA GLY A 290 52.75 -23.94 1.17
C GLY A 290 52.67 -22.42 1.43
N SER A 291 51.46 -21.83 1.47
CA SER A 291 51.29 -20.39 1.72
C SER A 291 51.66 -20.02 3.16
N THR A 292 52.18 -18.81 3.36
CA THR A 292 52.54 -18.27 4.68
C THR A 292 51.56 -17.16 5.07
N SER A 293 51.11 -17.16 6.33
CA SER A 293 50.32 -16.04 6.85
C SER A 293 51.26 -14.90 7.26
N GLY A 294 51.26 -13.85 6.45
CA GLY A 294 51.74 -12.53 6.85
C GLY A 294 53.25 -12.35 7.06
N CYS A 295 54.09 -13.23 6.49
CA CYS A 295 55.54 -13.00 6.46
C CYS A 295 56.09 -13.17 5.05
N SER A 296 56.58 -12.06 4.52
CA SER A 296 57.43 -11.95 3.34
C SER A 296 58.85 -12.38 3.62
#